data_AF-A0AAJ7DSZ2-F1
#
_entry.id   AF-A0AAJ7DSZ2-F1
#
_cell.length_a   1.000
_cell.length_b   1.000
_cell.length_c   1.000
_cell.angle_alpha   90.00
_cell.angle_beta   90.00
_cell.angle_gamma   90.00
#
_symmetry.space_group_name_H-M   'P 1'
#
loop_
_entity.id
_entity.type
_entity.pdbx_description
1 polymer ?
#
loop_
_entity_poly.entity_id
_entity_poly.type
_entity_poly.pdbx_seq_one_letter_code
_entity_poly.pdbx_strand_id
1 'polypeptide(L)'
;MWLNETLLALIYSVNLLSSTQAARNSRRPHRHSAFGASMTATGTTTLPTTTIIQSLDENKFEYDEEWYMWRCYQPFGCFYIGSPWSGGSRPVSTFPVRPDSINPHFMLYTRQRIDDPHQLIIDDLSTIRNSPLRKRENLYFIIHGYLDNGNKTWVLRMMRELLQHEDANVIVVNWIGGAGPPYTQAVANTRLVGAMTGRLASQLIQRGNILPTRLHCIGHSLGAHTCGYIGYNLRVQYGYKLSRISGLDPAEPHFSNTSPMVRLDPTDADFVTAIHTDCSPFISGGLGISQPVAHIDFYPNGGRNQPGCNEGVFNSITLEKGSLFRGIKRFLGCNHIRSYEYFIESINTACPFLSVPCTSWEKFQNGSCFDCVEQHCPRFGFNAQPGNYHASTYLMTGREKSFCKAHYRVTIIISKTNESLSYGGEVGMFVIRVIGPNGKTTERMSLSEHSKYYEPGTKHTVVIPGDVVGKVEAVEITWDYQTSMFNPLTWRLLHKPKAYIDSLTIKSLEFHNEITVCPANTKTLVANEPQMLKEENCQYSELNFVAT
;
A
#
# COMPACT_ATOMS: atom_id res chain seq x y z
N MET A 1 19.90 -26.23 1.74
CA MET A 1 19.06 -26.88 0.70
C MET A 1 17.96 -27.77 1.31
N TRP A 2 17.30 -27.35 2.41
CA TRP A 2 16.28 -28.15 3.12
C TRP A 2 15.22 -27.22 3.76
N LEU A 3 14.53 -26.42 2.96
CA LEU A 3 13.43 -25.54 3.43
C LEU A 3 12.25 -25.45 2.45
N ASN A 4 12.31 -26.14 1.29
CA ASN A 4 11.32 -25.94 0.23
C ASN A 4 10.13 -26.91 0.32
N GLU A 5 10.28 -28.09 0.93
CA GLU A 5 9.24 -29.12 0.89
C GLU A 5 8.15 -28.95 1.95
N THR A 6 8.46 -28.30 3.09
CA THR A 6 7.49 -28.07 4.17
C THR A 6 6.47 -26.97 3.81
N LEU A 7 6.86 -26.01 2.98
CA LEU A 7 5.97 -24.94 2.50
C LEU A 7 5.03 -25.43 1.38
N LEU A 8 5.51 -26.32 0.50
CA LEU A 8 4.69 -26.99 -0.52
C LEU A 8 3.65 -27.94 0.10
N ALA A 9 3.99 -28.62 1.20
CA ALA A 9 3.07 -29.51 1.90
C ALA A 9 1.88 -28.77 2.57
N LEU A 10 2.08 -27.53 3.00
CA LEU A 10 1.03 -26.68 3.57
C LEU A 10 0.06 -26.13 2.50
N ILE A 11 0.53 -25.94 1.26
CA ILE A 11 -0.33 -25.50 0.15
C ILE A 11 -1.19 -26.68 -0.39
N TYR A 12 -0.64 -27.90 -0.40
CA TYR A 12 -1.37 -29.08 -0.88
C TYR A 12 -2.46 -29.58 0.09
N SER A 13 -2.30 -29.38 1.39
CA SER A 13 -3.26 -29.83 2.41
C SER A 13 -4.53 -28.95 2.49
N VAL A 14 -4.49 -27.72 1.98
CA VAL A 14 -5.67 -26.84 1.90
C VAL A 14 -6.58 -27.20 0.71
N ASN A 15 -6.05 -27.75 -0.38
CA ASN A 15 -6.84 -28.15 -1.55
C ASN A 15 -7.54 -29.53 -1.43
N LEU A 16 -7.14 -30.37 -0.47
CA LEU A 16 -7.76 -31.70 -0.25
C LEU A 16 -8.98 -31.66 0.67
N LEU A 17 -9.19 -30.58 1.42
CA LEU A 17 -10.35 -30.42 2.31
C LEU A 17 -11.58 -29.81 1.61
N SER A 18 -11.45 -29.29 0.39
CA SER A 18 -12.56 -28.76 -0.41
C SER A 18 -13.25 -29.80 -1.31
N SER A 19 -12.70 -31.00 -1.47
CA SER A 19 -13.21 -32.02 -2.42
C SER A 19 -13.94 -33.20 -1.78
N THR A 20 -13.96 -33.33 -0.45
CA THR A 20 -14.49 -34.54 0.21
C THR A 20 -15.93 -34.46 0.73
N GLN A 21 -16.62 -33.33 0.59
CA GLN A 21 -18.04 -33.21 0.98
C GLN A 21 -19.05 -33.42 -0.15
N ALA A 22 -18.63 -33.53 -1.42
CA ALA A 22 -19.54 -33.73 -2.55
C ALA A 22 -19.83 -35.20 -2.90
N ALA A 23 -19.21 -36.17 -2.21
CA ALA A 23 -19.31 -37.60 -2.55
C ALA A 23 -20.03 -38.44 -1.47
N ARG A 24 -21.18 -37.98 -0.98
CA ARG A 24 -22.13 -38.83 -0.23
C ARG A 24 -23.57 -38.43 -0.58
N ASN A 25 -24.03 -38.86 -1.75
CA ASN A 25 -25.40 -39.35 -1.98
C ASN A 25 -25.63 -39.61 -3.49
N SER A 26 -25.31 -40.81 -3.96
CA SER A 26 -26.14 -41.51 -4.95
C SER A 26 -25.66 -42.97 -5.07
N ARG A 27 -26.56 -43.90 -4.76
CA ARG A 27 -26.37 -45.36 -4.93
C ARG A 27 -27.23 -45.81 -6.11
N ARG A 28 -26.57 -46.29 -7.17
CA ARG A 28 -26.85 -47.48 -8.04
C ARG A 28 -28.18 -47.55 -8.84
N PRO A 29 -28.30 -48.47 -9.84
CA PRO A 29 -27.27 -49.10 -10.69
C PRO A 29 -27.61 -49.16 -12.20
N HIS A 30 -26.57 -49.50 -12.98
CA HIS A 30 -26.56 -49.85 -14.41
C HIS A 30 -27.38 -51.09 -14.81
N ARG A 31 -27.83 -51.12 -16.08
CA ARG A 31 -27.85 -52.33 -16.93
C ARG A 31 -27.65 -51.99 -18.42
N HIS A 32 -26.84 -52.82 -19.08
CA HIS A 32 -26.44 -52.80 -20.50
C HIS A 32 -27.41 -53.56 -21.42
N SER A 33 -27.26 -53.31 -22.74
CA SER A 33 -27.47 -54.16 -23.95
C SER A 33 -28.49 -53.56 -24.93
N ALA A 34 -28.15 -53.08 -26.14
CA ALA A 34 -27.61 -53.72 -27.36
C ALA A 34 -28.69 -54.17 -28.38
N PHE A 35 -28.40 -53.87 -29.66
CA PHE A 35 -28.95 -54.40 -30.94
C PHE A 35 -30.32 -53.95 -31.50
N GLY A 36 -30.24 -53.31 -32.68
CA GLY A 36 -30.73 -53.84 -33.96
C GLY A 36 -32.18 -53.54 -34.40
N ALA A 37 -32.34 -52.80 -35.52
CA ALA A 37 -33.00 -53.28 -36.75
C ALA A 37 -33.25 -52.14 -37.78
N SER A 38 -33.01 -52.50 -39.04
CA SER A 38 -33.26 -51.79 -40.30
C SER A 38 -34.76 -51.74 -40.66
N MET A 39 -35.23 -50.76 -41.45
CA MET A 39 -35.98 -50.97 -42.71
C MET A 39 -36.05 -49.71 -43.61
N THR A 40 -35.63 -49.94 -44.86
CA THR A 40 -35.88 -49.32 -46.19
C THR A 40 -37.32 -48.86 -46.48
N ALA A 41 -37.71 -48.08 -47.51
CA ALA A 41 -37.12 -47.20 -48.54
C ALA A 41 -38.30 -46.65 -49.42
N THR A 42 -37.99 -45.86 -50.46
CA THR A 42 -38.82 -45.35 -51.60
C THR A 42 -39.50 -43.98 -51.39
N GLY A 43 -39.47 -43.02 -52.33
CA GLY A 43 -39.00 -43.03 -53.72
C GLY A 43 -38.56 -41.66 -54.25
N THR A 44 -38.00 -41.72 -55.45
CA THR A 44 -37.24 -40.75 -56.24
C THR A 44 -38.07 -39.66 -56.95
N THR A 45 -37.50 -38.46 -57.13
CA THR A 45 -37.45 -37.73 -58.43
C THR A 45 -36.55 -36.48 -58.34
N THR A 46 -35.79 -36.21 -59.40
CA THR A 46 -34.76 -35.15 -59.49
C THR A 46 -35.01 -34.15 -60.63
N LEU A 47 -34.77 -32.85 -60.31
CA LEU A 47 -34.26 -31.71 -61.13
C LEU A 47 -35.21 -30.94 -62.10
N PRO A 48 -34.96 -29.64 -62.48
CA PRO A 48 -33.84 -28.73 -62.12
C PRO A 48 -34.21 -27.25 -61.74
N THR A 49 -33.25 -26.61 -61.07
CA THR A 49 -32.82 -25.19 -61.05
C THR A 49 -33.72 -24.06 -61.58
N THR A 50 -33.99 -23.05 -60.74
CA THR A 50 -33.92 -21.64 -61.16
C THR A 50 -33.59 -20.74 -59.97
N THR A 51 -32.53 -19.96 -60.14
CA THR A 51 -31.98 -18.98 -59.22
C THR A 51 -32.95 -17.80 -59.06
N ILE A 52 -33.34 -17.47 -57.83
CA ILE A 52 -33.73 -16.11 -57.45
C ILE A 52 -33.01 -15.78 -56.15
N ILE A 53 -32.01 -14.91 -56.27
CA ILE A 53 -31.40 -14.17 -55.17
C ILE A 53 -32.48 -13.21 -54.68
N GLN A 54 -33.11 -13.51 -53.56
CA GLN A 54 -33.78 -12.53 -52.73
C GLN A 54 -33.28 -12.70 -51.31
N SER A 55 -32.61 -11.64 -50.86
CA SER A 55 -32.22 -11.31 -49.50
C SER A 55 -33.11 -11.93 -48.43
N LEU A 56 -32.58 -12.92 -47.70
CA LEU A 56 -33.00 -13.18 -46.35
C LEU A 56 -32.06 -12.39 -45.44
N ASP A 57 -32.50 -11.19 -45.08
CA ASP A 57 -32.14 -10.57 -43.81
C ASP A 57 -32.62 -11.53 -42.70
N GLU A 58 -31.78 -12.48 -42.32
CA GLU A 58 -31.86 -13.05 -40.98
C GLU A 58 -31.21 -12.04 -40.02
N ASN A 59 -31.98 -11.00 -39.70
CA ASN A 59 -31.83 -10.27 -38.44
C ASN A 59 -32.14 -11.25 -37.30
N LYS A 60 -31.20 -12.14 -36.99
CA LYS A 60 -31.17 -12.84 -35.71
C LYS A 60 -30.64 -11.88 -34.67
N PHE A 61 -31.60 -11.21 -34.02
CA PHE A 61 -31.38 -10.56 -32.74
C PHE A 61 -30.85 -11.59 -31.73
N GLU A 62 -29.55 -11.56 -31.46
CA GLU A 62 -28.96 -12.16 -30.25
C GLU A 62 -29.27 -11.23 -29.07
N TYR A 63 -30.35 -11.52 -28.32
CA TYR A 63 -30.65 -10.75 -27.09
C TYR A 63 -31.03 -11.60 -25.87
N ASP A 64 -30.86 -12.92 -25.88
CA ASP A 64 -31.34 -13.78 -24.77
C ASP A 64 -30.31 -14.72 -24.10
N GLU A 65 -29.03 -14.70 -24.46
CA GLU A 65 -28.10 -15.75 -23.99
C GLU A 65 -27.31 -15.47 -22.70
N GLU A 66 -27.54 -14.37 -21.96
CA GLU A 66 -26.71 -14.06 -20.77
C GLU A 66 -27.48 -13.83 -19.46
N TRP A 67 -28.79 -14.07 -19.40
CA TRP A 67 -29.59 -13.80 -18.19
C TRP A 67 -29.07 -14.56 -16.95
N TYR A 68 -28.51 -15.76 -17.13
CA TYR A 68 -27.93 -16.57 -16.04
C TYR A 68 -26.66 -15.95 -15.44
N MET A 69 -26.06 -14.98 -16.13
CA MET A 69 -24.86 -14.24 -15.71
C MET A 69 -25.21 -12.96 -14.94
N TRP A 70 -26.50 -12.67 -14.76
CA TRP A 70 -26.99 -11.55 -13.96
C TRP A 70 -27.69 -12.03 -12.70
N ARG A 71 -27.48 -11.30 -11.61
CA ARG A 71 -28.25 -11.47 -10.38
C ARG A 71 -28.60 -10.13 -9.78
N CYS A 72 -29.88 -9.90 -9.53
CA CYS A 72 -30.37 -8.64 -8.98
C CYS A 72 -30.68 -8.76 -7.49
N TYR A 73 -30.23 -7.78 -6.73
CA TYR A 73 -30.52 -7.61 -5.32
C TYR A 73 -31.14 -6.23 -5.15
N GLN A 74 -32.46 -6.13 -5.24
CA GLN A 74 -33.13 -4.86 -4.99
C GLN A 74 -32.98 -4.46 -3.51
N PRO A 75 -32.76 -3.17 -3.20
CA PRO A 75 -32.69 -2.01 -4.09
C PRO A 75 -31.26 -1.67 -4.60
N PHE A 76 -30.31 -2.60 -4.49
CA PHE A 76 -28.88 -2.41 -4.79
C PHE A 76 -28.48 -2.65 -6.26
N GLY A 77 -29.44 -3.02 -7.11
CA GLY A 77 -29.22 -3.23 -8.54
C GLY A 77 -28.82 -4.66 -8.91
N CYS A 78 -28.26 -4.82 -10.11
CA CYS A 78 -27.91 -6.11 -10.71
C CYS A 78 -26.41 -6.28 -10.89
N PHE A 79 -25.93 -7.50 -10.64
CA PHE A 79 -24.53 -7.86 -10.64
C PHE A 79 -24.27 -8.86 -11.76
N TYR A 80 -23.57 -8.42 -12.79
CA TYR A 80 -23.08 -9.26 -13.88
C TYR A 80 -21.78 -9.97 -13.48
N ILE A 81 -21.57 -11.22 -13.91
CA ILE A 81 -20.34 -11.99 -13.62
C ILE A 81 -19.45 -12.22 -14.84
N GLY A 82 -19.88 -11.85 -16.05
CA GLY A 82 -19.05 -11.88 -17.26
C GLY A 82 -18.07 -10.71 -17.34
N SER A 83 -17.45 -10.51 -18.51
CA SER A 83 -16.46 -9.44 -18.71
C SER A 83 -17.04 -8.05 -18.38
N PRO A 84 -16.32 -7.16 -17.68
CA PRO A 84 -14.93 -7.30 -17.20
C PRO A 84 -14.79 -7.95 -15.81
N TRP A 85 -15.86 -8.48 -15.23
CA TRP A 85 -15.88 -9.10 -13.90
C TRP A 85 -15.31 -10.53 -13.87
N SER A 86 -15.06 -11.11 -15.04
CA SER A 86 -14.31 -12.34 -15.27
C SER A 86 -13.16 -12.07 -16.25
N GLY A 87 -12.11 -12.90 -16.20
CA GLY A 87 -10.96 -12.81 -17.12
C GLY A 87 -9.70 -13.46 -16.54
N GLY A 88 -8.56 -13.28 -17.21
CA GLY A 88 -7.28 -13.87 -16.79
C GLY A 88 -6.86 -13.50 -15.36
N SER A 89 -7.00 -12.23 -14.98
CA SER A 89 -6.74 -11.75 -13.61
C SER A 89 -7.85 -12.10 -12.61
N ARG A 90 -8.99 -12.60 -13.07
CA ARG A 90 -10.19 -12.88 -12.27
C ARG A 90 -10.85 -14.18 -12.74
N PRO A 91 -10.15 -15.32 -12.63
CA PRO A 91 -10.55 -16.58 -13.26
C PRO A 91 -11.80 -17.19 -12.63
N VAL A 92 -12.03 -16.90 -11.34
CA VAL A 92 -13.23 -17.27 -10.62
C VAL A 92 -14.03 -16.00 -10.34
N SER A 93 -15.13 -15.84 -11.08
CA SER A 93 -16.12 -14.78 -10.88
C SER A 93 -17.39 -15.39 -10.31
N THR A 94 -17.81 -14.93 -9.14
CA THR A 94 -19.04 -15.39 -8.48
C THR A 94 -19.96 -14.21 -8.25
N PHE A 95 -21.26 -14.49 -8.11
CA PHE A 95 -22.19 -13.48 -7.64
C PHE A 95 -21.86 -13.12 -6.19
N PRO A 96 -22.06 -11.85 -5.77
CA PRO A 96 -22.10 -11.53 -4.35
C PRO A 96 -23.11 -12.43 -3.64
N VAL A 97 -22.89 -12.76 -2.36
CA VAL A 97 -23.91 -13.48 -1.56
C VAL A 97 -25.13 -12.58 -1.30
N ARG A 98 -26.20 -13.14 -0.73
CA ARG A 98 -27.43 -12.37 -0.45
C ARG A 98 -27.12 -11.19 0.49
N PRO A 99 -27.77 -10.02 0.32
CA PRO A 99 -27.56 -8.86 1.19
C PRO A 99 -27.70 -9.18 2.67
N ASP A 100 -28.72 -9.95 3.06
CA ASP A 100 -28.97 -10.35 4.46
C ASP A 100 -27.89 -11.26 5.06
N SER A 101 -27.11 -11.94 4.21
CA SER A 101 -25.98 -12.76 4.65
C SER A 101 -24.73 -11.92 4.89
N ILE A 102 -24.51 -10.88 4.08
CA ILE A 102 -23.42 -9.92 4.32
C ILE A 102 -23.75 -9.05 5.53
N ASN A 103 -24.98 -8.54 5.56
CA ASN A 103 -25.57 -7.65 6.56
C ASN A 103 -24.55 -6.64 7.14
N PRO A 104 -24.06 -5.66 6.35
CA PRO A 104 -23.11 -4.67 6.86
C PRO A 104 -23.74 -3.82 7.97
N HIS A 105 -23.01 -3.62 9.07
CA HIS A 105 -23.41 -2.71 10.12
C HIS A 105 -22.73 -1.35 9.91
N PHE A 106 -23.53 -0.28 9.90
CA PHE A 106 -23.06 1.09 9.72
C PHE A 106 -23.13 1.83 11.05
N MET A 107 -21.99 1.92 11.74
CA MET A 107 -21.92 2.51 13.07
C MET A 107 -21.41 3.95 12.97
N LEU A 108 -22.24 4.92 13.31
CA LEU A 108 -21.92 6.35 13.35
C LEU A 108 -21.32 6.73 14.70
N TYR A 109 -20.10 7.22 14.66
CA TYR A 109 -19.38 7.83 15.76
C TYR A 109 -19.30 9.34 15.57
N THR A 110 -19.39 10.07 16.68
CA THR A 110 -19.13 11.52 16.76
C THR A 110 -18.30 11.77 18.01
N ARG A 111 -17.69 12.95 18.14
CA ARG A 111 -16.85 13.27 19.30
C ARG A 111 -17.59 13.12 20.64
N GLN A 112 -18.90 13.37 20.66
CA GLN A 112 -19.73 13.25 21.87
C GLN A 112 -20.23 11.82 22.13
N ARG A 113 -20.14 10.93 21.14
CA ARG A 113 -20.66 9.55 21.19
C ARG A 113 -19.64 8.56 20.61
N ILE A 114 -18.51 8.43 21.31
CA ILE A 114 -17.44 7.49 20.93
C ILE A 114 -17.75 6.07 21.43
N ASP A 115 -18.25 5.95 22.66
CA ASP A 115 -18.50 4.64 23.30
C ASP A 115 -19.94 4.13 23.11
N ASP A 116 -20.85 4.98 22.62
CA ASP A 116 -22.25 4.66 22.29
C ASP A 116 -22.59 5.08 20.85
N PRO A 117 -22.03 4.38 19.84
CA PRO A 117 -22.25 4.72 18.44
C PRO A 117 -23.69 4.47 18.01
N HIS A 118 -24.19 5.33 17.13
CA HIS A 118 -25.54 5.22 16.59
C HIS A 118 -25.56 4.33 15.35
N GLN A 119 -26.38 3.29 15.33
CA GLN A 119 -26.51 2.43 14.14
C GLN A 119 -27.40 3.11 13.09
N LEU A 120 -26.87 3.24 11.87
CA LEU A 120 -27.61 3.67 10.70
C LEU A 120 -28.09 2.43 9.94
N ILE A 121 -29.36 2.45 9.52
CA ILE A 121 -29.99 1.36 8.77
C ILE A 121 -30.41 1.89 7.40
N ILE A 122 -29.98 1.19 6.35
CA ILE A 122 -30.36 1.52 4.98
C ILE A 122 -31.89 1.45 4.85
N ASP A 123 -32.48 2.43 4.18
CA ASP A 123 -33.93 2.55 3.94
C ASP A 123 -34.82 2.78 5.18
N ASP A 124 -34.27 2.71 6.39
CA ASP A 124 -34.93 3.23 7.58
C ASP A 124 -34.50 4.68 7.84
N LEU A 125 -35.24 5.61 7.22
CA LEU A 125 -34.98 7.04 7.33
C LEU A 125 -35.11 7.58 8.76
N SER A 126 -35.79 6.87 9.66
CA SER A 126 -35.89 7.27 11.06
C SER A 126 -34.53 7.22 11.75
N THR A 127 -33.72 6.20 11.44
CA THR A 127 -32.36 6.05 11.98
C THR A 127 -31.45 7.19 11.57
N ILE A 128 -31.59 7.71 10.35
CA ILE A 128 -30.82 8.87 9.87
C ILE A 128 -31.33 10.16 10.50
N ARG A 129 -32.65 10.39 10.51
CA ARG A 129 -33.25 11.63 11.05
C ARG A 129 -32.96 11.83 12.54
N ASN A 130 -32.98 10.74 13.31
CA ASN A 130 -32.78 10.76 14.76
C ASN A 130 -31.30 10.59 15.15
N SER A 131 -30.40 10.39 14.19
CA SER A 131 -28.98 10.23 14.46
C SER A 131 -28.33 11.54 14.93
N PRO A 132 -27.21 11.47 15.67
CA PRO A 132 -26.42 12.65 16.05
C PRO A 132 -25.60 13.24 14.89
N LEU A 133 -26.04 13.09 13.63
CA LEU A 133 -25.32 13.58 12.45
C LEU A 133 -25.07 15.09 12.51
N ARG A 134 -23.80 15.46 12.35
CA ARG A 134 -23.33 16.84 12.25
C ARG A 134 -23.34 17.28 10.79
N LYS A 135 -24.43 17.93 10.37
CA LYS A 135 -24.73 18.27 8.96
C LYS A 135 -23.68 19.15 8.26
N ARG A 136 -22.95 19.97 9.05
CA ARG A 136 -21.97 20.93 8.53
C ARG A 136 -20.53 20.42 8.55
N GLU A 137 -20.31 19.20 9.01
CA GLU A 137 -18.98 18.64 9.22
C GLU A 137 -18.66 17.56 8.20
N ASN A 138 -17.38 17.19 8.11
CA ASN A 138 -16.96 16.09 7.25
C ASN A 138 -17.55 14.76 7.70
N LEU A 139 -17.68 13.85 6.73
CA LEU A 139 -18.13 12.50 6.98
C LEU A 139 -17.14 11.50 6.39
N TYR A 140 -16.55 10.71 7.27
CA TYR A 140 -15.58 9.69 6.96
C TYR A 140 -16.23 8.31 6.97
N PHE A 141 -16.08 7.56 5.88
CA PHE A 141 -16.32 6.11 5.91
C PHE A 141 -15.00 5.39 6.19
N ILE A 142 -15.00 4.45 7.13
CA ILE A 142 -13.86 3.55 7.35
C ILE A 142 -14.30 2.13 6.98
N ILE A 143 -13.60 1.51 6.02
CA ILE A 143 -13.94 0.19 5.48
C ILE A 143 -12.75 -0.76 5.62
N HIS A 144 -12.95 -1.85 6.35
CA HIS A 144 -11.93 -2.88 6.56
C HIS A 144 -11.83 -3.85 5.37
N GLY A 145 -10.82 -4.73 5.42
CA GLY A 145 -10.51 -5.70 4.36
C GLY A 145 -10.93 -7.15 4.64
N TYR A 146 -10.26 -8.06 3.94
CA TYR A 146 -10.44 -9.52 4.05
C TYR A 146 -10.02 -10.08 5.42
N LEU A 147 -10.78 -11.03 5.95
CA LEU A 147 -10.58 -11.62 7.29
C LEU A 147 -10.50 -10.57 8.41
N ASP A 148 -11.18 -9.44 8.22
CA ASP A 148 -11.16 -8.32 9.15
C ASP A 148 -12.56 -7.87 9.57
N ASN A 149 -12.66 -6.91 10.49
CA ASN A 149 -13.95 -6.38 10.95
C ASN A 149 -13.87 -4.94 11.49
N GLY A 150 -15.03 -4.30 11.61
CA GLY A 150 -15.14 -2.91 12.09
C GLY A 150 -14.77 -2.69 13.57
N ASN A 151 -14.66 -3.74 14.37
CA ASN A 151 -14.32 -3.63 15.79
C ASN A 151 -12.81 -3.82 16.06
N LYS A 152 -11.98 -3.88 15.02
CA LYS A 152 -10.52 -3.97 15.22
C LYS A 152 -9.95 -2.70 15.81
N THR A 153 -8.87 -2.89 16.56
CA THR A 153 -8.10 -1.83 17.19
C THR A 153 -7.69 -0.74 16.19
N TRP A 154 -7.24 -1.10 14.97
CA TRP A 154 -6.81 -0.12 13.99
C TRP A 154 -7.98 0.74 13.47
N VAL A 155 -9.16 0.13 13.24
CA VAL A 155 -10.38 0.84 12.80
C VAL A 155 -10.84 1.82 13.87
N LEU A 156 -10.93 1.35 15.12
CA LEU A 156 -11.34 2.19 16.24
C LEU A 156 -10.30 3.27 16.57
N ARG A 157 -9.00 2.98 16.39
CA ARG A 157 -7.94 3.98 16.55
C ARG A 157 -8.03 5.05 15.46
N MET A 158 -8.20 4.66 14.19
CA MET A 158 -8.40 5.61 13.09
C MET A 158 -9.61 6.50 13.33
N MET A 159 -10.75 5.93 13.73
CA MET A 159 -11.95 6.68 14.09
C MET A 159 -11.65 7.73 15.18
N ARG A 160 -10.94 7.35 16.25
CA ARG A 160 -10.58 8.28 17.32
C ARG A 160 -9.63 9.38 16.85
N GLU A 161 -8.62 9.05 16.04
CA GLU A 161 -7.68 10.05 15.50
C GLU A 161 -8.40 11.06 14.59
N LEU A 162 -9.36 10.62 13.77
CA LEU A 162 -10.19 11.51 12.95
C LEU A 162 -11.07 12.43 13.82
N LEU A 163 -11.73 11.90 14.85
CA LEU A 163 -12.55 12.71 15.77
C LEU A 163 -11.71 13.62 16.69
N GLN A 164 -10.44 13.27 16.91
CA GLN A 164 -9.48 14.13 17.60
C GLN A 164 -9.01 15.27 16.69
N HIS A 165 -8.82 14.99 15.39
CA HIS A 165 -8.40 15.97 14.40
C HIS A 165 -9.41 17.11 14.24
N GLU A 166 -10.68 16.76 14.07
CA GLU A 166 -11.77 17.72 13.85
C GLU A 166 -13.12 17.20 14.36
N ASP A 167 -14.11 18.08 14.50
CA ASP A 167 -15.48 17.60 14.77
C ASP A 167 -16.03 17.04 13.47
N ALA A 168 -16.38 15.76 13.45
CA ALA A 168 -16.76 15.05 12.24
C ALA A 168 -17.74 13.91 12.53
N ASN A 169 -18.29 13.36 11.46
CA ASN A 169 -19.06 12.13 11.46
C ASN A 169 -18.15 11.00 10.98
N VAL A 170 -17.98 9.94 11.77
CA VAL A 170 -17.21 8.78 11.34
C VAL A 170 -18.13 7.57 11.28
N ILE A 171 -18.32 7.00 10.10
CA ILE A 171 -19.12 5.79 9.89
C ILE A 171 -18.17 4.62 9.64
N VAL A 172 -18.15 3.68 10.59
CA VAL A 172 -17.47 2.40 10.40
C VAL A 172 -18.40 1.47 9.64
N VAL A 173 -17.95 0.99 8.47
CA VAL A 173 -18.67 0.01 7.65
C VAL A 173 -18.16 -1.38 8.01
N ASN A 174 -18.87 -2.06 8.91
CA ASN A 174 -18.52 -3.41 9.34
C ASN A 174 -19.25 -4.45 8.47
N TRP A 175 -18.56 -4.99 7.47
CA TRP A 175 -19.08 -5.98 6.52
C TRP A 175 -18.52 -7.39 6.78
N ILE A 176 -18.21 -7.70 8.05
CA ILE A 176 -17.61 -8.97 8.49
C ILE A 176 -18.33 -10.21 7.93
N GLY A 177 -19.67 -10.17 7.77
CA GLY A 177 -20.46 -11.29 7.23
C GLY A 177 -20.10 -11.66 5.79
N GLY A 178 -19.54 -10.72 5.01
CA GLY A 178 -19.09 -10.95 3.64
C GLY A 178 -17.56 -10.94 3.45
N ALA A 179 -16.79 -10.61 4.49
CA ALA A 179 -15.33 -10.43 4.40
C ALA A 179 -14.51 -11.71 4.67
N GLY A 180 -15.18 -12.82 5.00
CA GLY A 180 -14.56 -14.11 5.28
C GLY A 180 -14.21 -14.93 4.03
N PRO A 181 -13.61 -16.12 4.22
CA PRO A 181 -13.29 -17.02 3.12
C PRO A 181 -14.56 -17.60 2.48
N PRO A 182 -14.50 -18.04 1.19
CA PRO A 182 -13.33 -17.99 0.32
C PRO A 182 -13.04 -16.58 -0.22
N TYR A 183 -11.78 -16.28 -0.52
CA TYR A 183 -11.34 -14.95 -0.97
C TYR A 183 -12.09 -14.48 -2.22
N THR A 184 -12.33 -15.36 -3.19
CA THR A 184 -13.10 -15.06 -4.41
C THR A 184 -14.52 -14.59 -4.13
N GLN A 185 -15.16 -15.13 -3.08
CA GLN A 185 -16.49 -14.70 -2.64
C GLN A 185 -16.42 -13.34 -1.93
N ALA A 186 -15.42 -13.11 -1.07
CA ALA A 186 -15.20 -11.80 -0.45
C ALA A 186 -14.98 -10.71 -1.51
N VAL A 187 -14.18 -11.01 -2.54
CA VAL A 187 -13.98 -10.15 -3.71
C VAL A 187 -15.30 -9.85 -4.42
N ALA A 188 -16.17 -10.83 -4.65
CA ALA A 188 -17.49 -10.56 -5.22
C ALA A 188 -18.36 -9.69 -4.30
N ASN A 189 -18.33 -9.96 -2.99
CA ASN A 189 -19.10 -9.25 -1.97
C ASN A 189 -18.74 -7.75 -1.90
N THR A 190 -17.48 -7.36 -2.16
CA THR A 190 -17.09 -5.94 -2.19
C THR A 190 -17.96 -5.08 -3.10
N ARG A 191 -18.43 -5.62 -4.24
CA ARG A 191 -19.34 -4.93 -5.18
C ARG A 191 -20.68 -4.61 -4.53
N LEU A 192 -21.26 -5.61 -3.86
CA LEU A 192 -22.56 -5.43 -3.19
C LEU A 192 -22.42 -4.53 -1.96
N VAL A 193 -21.37 -4.68 -1.16
CA VAL A 193 -21.09 -3.76 -0.03
C VAL A 193 -20.92 -2.32 -0.53
N GLY A 194 -20.26 -2.13 -1.66
CA GLY A 194 -20.12 -0.82 -2.30
C GLY A 194 -21.45 -0.22 -2.72
N ALA A 195 -22.35 -1.02 -3.33
CA ALA A 195 -23.69 -0.59 -3.69
C ALA A 195 -24.56 -0.27 -2.45
N MET A 196 -24.51 -1.11 -1.41
CA MET A 196 -25.23 -0.90 -0.14
C MET A 196 -24.77 0.38 0.54
N THR A 197 -23.45 0.59 0.63
CA THR A 197 -22.88 1.79 1.27
C THR A 197 -23.12 3.04 0.43
N GLY A 198 -23.07 2.93 -0.91
CA GLY A 198 -23.43 4.03 -1.83
C GLY A 198 -24.89 4.46 -1.68
N ARG A 199 -25.81 3.51 -1.46
CA ARG A 199 -27.20 3.80 -1.12
C ARG A 199 -27.33 4.52 0.23
N LEU A 200 -26.64 4.05 1.26
CA LEU A 200 -26.64 4.76 2.56
C LEU A 200 -26.10 6.19 2.41
N ALA A 201 -24.99 6.36 1.67
CA ALA A 201 -24.41 7.67 1.41
C ALA A 201 -25.38 8.60 0.67
N SER A 202 -26.16 8.11 -0.30
CA SER A 202 -27.19 8.93 -0.95
C SER A 202 -28.31 9.33 0.00
N GLN A 203 -28.70 8.48 0.94
CA GLN A 203 -29.67 8.81 1.99
C GLN A 203 -29.12 9.83 2.99
N LEU A 204 -27.84 9.74 3.35
CA LEU A 204 -27.16 10.73 4.17
C LEU A 204 -27.09 12.10 3.49
N ILE A 205 -26.90 12.13 2.16
CA ILE A 205 -26.96 13.36 1.38
C ILE A 205 -28.39 13.93 1.39
N GLN A 206 -29.38 13.13 0.99
CA GLN A 206 -30.76 13.59 0.76
C GLN A 206 -31.57 13.84 2.03
N ARG A 207 -31.25 13.16 3.14
CA ARG A 207 -32.02 13.19 4.39
C ARG A 207 -31.19 13.65 5.57
N GLY A 208 -29.89 13.32 5.58
CA GLY A 208 -28.93 13.84 6.55
C GLY A 208 -28.44 15.26 6.23
N ASN A 209 -28.69 15.78 5.02
CA ASN A 209 -28.20 17.06 4.51
C ASN A 209 -26.66 17.17 4.55
N ILE A 210 -25.97 16.05 4.34
CA ILE A 210 -24.51 16.02 4.19
C ILE A 210 -24.18 16.40 2.74
N LEU A 211 -23.23 17.32 2.56
CA LEU A 211 -22.77 17.69 1.22
C LEU A 211 -21.90 16.55 0.64
N PRO A 212 -22.07 16.16 -0.65
CA PRO A 212 -21.21 15.16 -1.29
C PRO A 212 -19.72 15.53 -1.23
N THR A 213 -19.41 16.83 -1.28
CA THR A 213 -18.06 17.41 -1.18
C THR A 213 -17.39 17.21 0.19
N ARG A 214 -18.12 16.70 1.18
CA ARG A 214 -17.63 16.42 2.55
C ARG A 214 -17.46 14.93 2.84
N LEU A 215 -17.71 14.07 1.84
CA LEU A 215 -17.60 12.63 1.98
C LEU A 215 -16.18 12.15 1.64
N HIS A 216 -15.55 11.46 2.58
CA HIS A 216 -14.24 10.83 2.41
C HIS A 216 -14.31 9.34 2.76
N CYS A 217 -14.06 8.47 1.79
CA CYS A 217 -13.99 7.02 2.02
C CYS A 217 -12.54 6.57 2.23
N ILE A 218 -12.26 5.92 3.35
CA ILE A 218 -10.95 5.37 3.71
C ILE A 218 -11.10 3.85 3.76
N GLY A 219 -10.43 3.15 2.86
CA GLY A 219 -10.59 1.71 2.69
C GLY A 219 -9.25 0.97 2.72
N HIS A 220 -9.14 -0.08 3.52
CA HIS A 220 -7.94 -0.94 3.57
C HIS A 220 -8.14 -2.25 2.82
N SER A 221 -7.13 -2.70 2.07
CA SER A 221 -7.16 -3.98 1.35
C SER A 221 -8.36 -4.06 0.38
N LEU A 222 -9.23 -5.08 0.51
CA LEU A 222 -10.51 -5.16 -0.20
C LEU A 222 -11.40 -3.92 0.00
N GLY A 223 -11.33 -3.27 1.16
CA GLY A 223 -12.09 -2.06 1.48
C GLY A 223 -11.72 -0.87 0.57
N ALA A 224 -10.49 -0.82 0.03
CA ALA A 224 -10.10 0.22 -0.93
C ALA A 224 -10.91 0.12 -2.23
N HIS A 225 -11.10 -1.09 -2.74
CA HIS A 225 -11.95 -1.34 -3.92
C HIS A 225 -13.43 -1.13 -3.59
N THR A 226 -13.87 -1.47 -2.37
CA THR A 226 -15.20 -1.12 -1.90
C THR A 226 -15.44 0.39 -1.94
N CYS A 227 -14.47 1.23 -1.53
CA CYS A 227 -14.57 2.68 -1.70
C CYS A 227 -14.72 3.11 -3.17
N GLY A 228 -13.98 2.47 -4.09
CA GLY A 228 -14.16 2.70 -5.54
C GLY A 228 -15.59 2.41 -5.99
N TYR A 229 -16.14 1.26 -5.60
CA TYR A 229 -17.53 0.92 -5.91
C TYR A 229 -18.55 1.86 -5.26
N ILE A 230 -18.30 2.42 -4.09
CA ILE A 230 -19.16 3.45 -3.48
C ILE A 230 -19.19 4.69 -4.39
N GLY A 231 -18.02 5.16 -4.81
CA GLY A 231 -17.88 6.30 -5.72
C GLY A 231 -18.60 6.07 -7.04
N TYR A 232 -18.39 4.90 -7.66
CA TYR A 232 -19.09 4.49 -8.87
C TYR A 232 -20.61 4.49 -8.71
N ASN A 233 -21.14 3.84 -7.66
CA ASN A 233 -22.58 3.74 -7.44
C ASN A 233 -23.21 5.10 -7.11
N LEU A 234 -22.55 5.95 -6.30
CA LEU A 234 -23.00 7.31 -6.04
C LEU A 234 -23.14 8.12 -7.33
N ARG A 235 -22.15 8.03 -8.23
CA ARG A 235 -22.15 8.75 -9.50
C ARG A 235 -23.23 8.22 -10.43
N VAL A 236 -23.26 6.91 -10.67
CA VAL A 236 -24.09 6.30 -11.72
C VAL A 236 -25.56 6.16 -11.29
N GLN A 237 -25.83 5.77 -10.05
CA GLN A 237 -27.21 5.54 -9.60
C GLN A 237 -27.86 6.77 -8.99
N TYR A 238 -27.09 7.66 -8.37
CA TYR A 238 -27.63 8.76 -7.57
C TYR A 238 -27.21 10.16 -8.03
N GLY A 239 -26.36 10.28 -9.05
CA GLY A 239 -25.92 11.55 -9.62
C GLY A 239 -25.02 12.38 -8.69
N TYR A 240 -24.42 11.78 -7.67
CA TYR A 240 -23.50 12.46 -6.75
C TYR A 240 -22.07 11.98 -6.96
N LYS A 241 -21.09 12.89 -6.88
CA LYS A 241 -19.68 12.53 -6.92
C LYS A 241 -19.11 12.51 -5.50
N LEU A 242 -18.39 11.44 -5.18
CA LEU A 242 -17.67 11.31 -3.91
C LEU A 242 -16.48 12.27 -3.91
N SER A 243 -16.26 13.01 -2.83
CA SER A 243 -15.15 13.98 -2.80
C SER A 243 -13.79 13.29 -2.73
N ARG A 244 -13.60 12.38 -1.78
CA ARG A 244 -12.27 11.82 -1.53
C ARG A 244 -12.30 10.32 -1.29
N ILE A 245 -11.31 9.60 -1.84
CA ILE A 245 -10.97 8.23 -1.48
C ILE A 245 -9.51 8.14 -1.04
N SER A 246 -9.25 7.44 0.05
CA SER A 246 -7.92 6.99 0.43
C SER A 246 -7.87 5.47 0.49
N GLY A 247 -7.22 4.86 -0.50
CA GLY A 247 -6.94 3.43 -0.55
C GLY A 247 -5.68 3.09 0.25
N LEU A 248 -5.81 2.22 1.24
CA LEU A 248 -4.73 1.78 2.11
C LEU A 248 -4.35 0.36 1.69
N ASP A 249 -3.25 0.25 0.96
CA ASP A 249 -2.72 -0.96 0.31
C ASP A 249 -3.82 -1.77 -0.40
N PRO A 250 -4.42 -1.23 -1.49
CA PRO A 250 -5.49 -1.90 -2.21
C PRO A 250 -5.06 -3.31 -2.64
N ALA A 251 -5.93 -4.31 -2.51
CA ALA A 251 -5.54 -5.70 -2.72
C ALA A 251 -5.18 -6.02 -4.19
N GLU A 252 -4.10 -6.77 -4.42
CA GLU A 252 -3.70 -7.22 -5.76
C GLU A 252 -4.62 -8.30 -6.36
N PRO A 253 -4.89 -9.42 -5.65
CA PRO A 253 -5.50 -10.58 -6.30
C PRO A 253 -6.94 -10.28 -6.70
N HIS A 254 -7.29 -10.59 -7.96
CA HIS A 254 -8.58 -10.29 -8.61
C HIS A 254 -8.86 -8.82 -8.96
N PHE A 255 -7.86 -7.93 -8.83
CA PHE A 255 -7.95 -6.49 -9.19
C PHE A 255 -6.79 -5.99 -10.04
N SER A 256 -5.60 -6.59 -9.92
CA SER A 256 -4.44 -6.25 -10.76
C SER A 256 -4.71 -6.56 -12.23
N ASN A 257 -4.30 -5.65 -13.12
CA ASN A 257 -4.51 -5.74 -14.57
C ASN A 257 -5.99 -5.93 -14.99
N THR A 258 -6.96 -5.55 -14.16
CA THR A 258 -8.37 -5.52 -14.53
C THR A 258 -8.79 -4.16 -15.09
N SER A 259 -9.94 -4.11 -15.75
CA SER A 259 -10.62 -2.86 -16.11
C SER A 259 -10.73 -1.92 -14.90
N PRO A 260 -10.60 -0.59 -15.07
CA PRO A 260 -10.90 0.40 -14.04
C PRO A 260 -12.23 0.17 -13.32
N MET A 261 -13.26 -0.32 -14.02
CA MET A 261 -14.57 -0.63 -13.42
C MET A 261 -14.52 -1.68 -12.30
N VAL A 262 -13.48 -2.51 -12.26
CA VAL A 262 -13.37 -3.66 -11.36
C VAL A 262 -12.57 -3.30 -10.12
N ARG A 263 -11.81 -2.22 -10.10
CA ARG A 263 -10.84 -1.89 -9.05
C ARG A 263 -11.01 -0.43 -8.60
N LEU A 264 -10.15 0.00 -7.68
CA LEU A 264 -10.04 1.41 -7.35
C LEU A 264 -9.44 2.13 -8.57
N ASP A 265 -9.96 3.31 -8.87
CA ASP A 265 -9.53 4.13 -9.99
C ASP A 265 -9.66 5.64 -9.66
N PRO A 266 -8.85 6.52 -10.28
CA PRO A 266 -8.99 7.96 -10.07
C PRO A 266 -10.39 8.50 -10.38
N THR A 267 -11.13 7.87 -11.30
CA THR A 267 -12.48 8.33 -11.69
C THR A 267 -13.56 8.08 -10.64
N ASP A 268 -13.26 7.38 -9.55
CA ASP A 268 -14.22 7.03 -8.50
C ASP A 268 -14.54 8.19 -7.54
N ALA A 269 -13.70 9.24 -7.48
CA ALA A 269 -13.93 10.42 -6.64
C ALA A 269 -13.32 11.70 -7.26
N ASP A 270 -13.54 12.86 -6.65
CA ASP A 270 -12.84 14.11 -7.04
C ASP A 270 -11.34 14.02 -6.75
N PHE A 271 -10.95 13.35 -5.67
CA PHE A 271 -9.56 13.12 -5.33
C PHE A 271 -9.36 11.72 -4.73
N VAL A 272 -8.37 10.99 -5.25
CA VAL A 272 -8.09 9.60 -4.90
C VAL A 272 -6.61 9.50 -4.58
N THR A 273 -6.28 8.95 -3.42
CA THR A 273 -4.90 8.63 -3.02
C THR A 273 -4.79 7.15 -2.72
N ALA A 274 -3.67 6.52 -3.06
CA ALA A 274 -3.37 5.14 -2.66
C ALA A 274 -2.03 5.06 -1.93
N ILE A 275 -1.95 4.28 -0.85
CA ILE A 275 -0.71 4.00 -0.12
C ILE A 275 -0.35 2.54 -0.37
N HIS A 276 0.81 2.31 -0.99
CA HIS A 276 1.31 1.02 -1.42
C HIS A 276 2.41 0.57 -0.45
N THR A 277 2.17 -0.51 0.28
CA THR A 277 3.12 -1.00 1.30
C THR A 277 3.55 -2.45 1.12
N ASP A 278 2.78 -3.25 0.38
CA ASP A 278 3.04 -4.69 0.19
C ASP A 278 2.94 -5.15 -1.27
N CYS A 279 3.57 -4.41 -2.17
CA CYS A 279 3.52 -4.59 -3.63
C CYS A 279 4.46 -5.66 -4.19
N SER A 280 4.98 -6.55 -3.34
CA SER A 280 5.71 -7.72 -3.81
C SER A 280 4.75 -8.63 -4.59
N PRO A 281 5.19 -9.34 -5.64
CA PRO A 281 4.31 -10.25 -6.37
C PRO A 281 3.56 -11.18 -5.42
N PHE A 282 2.27 -11.43 -5.65
CA PHE A 282 1.47 -12.32 -4.80
C PHE A 282 2.11 -13.70 -4.54
N ILE A 283 2.80 -14.27 -5.54
CA ILE A 283 3.54 -15.55 -5.42
C ILE A 283 4.67 -15.51 -4.37
N SER A 284 5.16 -14.31 -4.06
CA SER A 284 6.18 -14.04 -3.03
C SER A 284 5.58 -13.55 -1.70
N GLY A 285 4.26 -13.58 -1.56
CA GLY A 285 3.53 -13.26 -0.33
C GLY A 285 3.03 -11.82 -0.21
N GLY A 286 3.24 -10.96 -1.22
CA GLY A 286 2.67 -9.61 -1.20
C GLY A 286 1.17 -9.59 -1.47
N LEU A 287 0.45 -8.70 -0.80
CA LEU A 287 -1.01 -8.62 -0.87
C LEU A 287 -1.51 -7.36 -1.59
N GLY A 288 -0.66 -6.33 -1.69
CA GLY A 288 -0.99 -5.02 -2.24
C GLY A 288 -0.76 -4.92 -3.74
N ILE A 289 -1.62 -4.19 -4.43
CA ILE A 289 -1.51 -3.93 -5.87
C ILE A 289 -0.31 -3.01 -6.14
N SER A 290 0.56 -3.38 -7.08
CA SER A 290 1.73 -2.55 -7.43
C SER A 290 1.41 -1.43 -8.42
N GLN A 291 0.43 -1.66 -9.30
CA GLN A 291 0.05 -0.71 -10.34
C GLN A 291 -0.56 0.57 -9.71
N PRO A 292 -0.31 1.76 -10.30
CA PRO A 292 -0.98 2.98 -9.88
C PRO A 292 -2.51 2.88 -10.07
N VAL A 293 -3.27 3.30 -9.07
CA VAL A 293 -4.74 3.26 -9.06
C VAL A 293 -5.38 4.57 -8.57
N ALA A 294 -4.58 5.62 -8.38
CA ALA A 294 -5.02 6.87 -7.76
C ALA A 294 -4.54 8.12 -8.52
N HIS A 295 -4.97 9.31 -8.06
CA HIS A 295 -4.37 10.56 -8.51
C HIS A 295 -2.95 10.70 -7.94
N ILE A 296 -2.75 10.30 -6.68
CA ILE A 296 -1.42 10.20 -6.07
C ILE A 296 -1.25 8.81 -5.47
N ASP A 297 -0.26 8.08 -5.95
CA ASP A 297 0.13 6.77 -5.46
C ASP A 297 1.42 6.91 -4.65
N PHE A 298 1.34 6.68 -3.35
CA PHE A 298 2.46 6.76 -2.42
C PHE A 298 3.09 5.38 -2.24
N TYR A 299 4.41 5.29 -2.45
CA TYR A 299 5.20 4.05 -2.29
C TYR A 299 6.24 4.23 -1.17
N PRO A 300 5.83 4.30 0.11
CA PRO A 300 6.75 4.35 1.25
C PRO A 300 7.71 3.16 1.22
N ASN A 301 9.01 3.44 1.37
CA ASN A 301 10.08 2.44 1.35
C ASN A 301 10.08 1.59 0.08
N GLY A 302 9.74 2.20 -1.06
CA GLY A 302 9.59 1.52 -2.36
C GLY A 302 8.32 0.68 -2.49
N GLY A 303 7.46 0.67 -1.47
CA GLY A 303 6.14 0.05 -1.46
C GLY A 303 6.11 -1.47 -1.33
N ARG A 304 7.23 -2.11 -0.97
CA ARG A 304 7.32 -3.58 -0.87
C ARG A 304 7.67 -4.07 0.52
N ASN A 305 8.85 -3.69 1.01
CA ASN A 305 9.39 -4.18 2.28
C ASN A 305 9.46 -3.01 3.25
N GLN A 306 8.59 -3.03 4.25
CA GLN A 306 8.49 -1.94 5.20
C GLN A 306 9.46 -2.15 6.36
N PRO A 307 10.19 -1.11 6.81
CA PRO A 307 11.07 -1.20 7.95
C PRO A 307 10.37 -1.80 9.17
N GLY A 308 11.02 -2.75 9.84
CA GLY A 308 10.48 -3.47 11.02
C GLY A 308 9.56 -4.67 10.73
N CYS A 309 9.28 -5.00 9.46
CA CYS A 309 8.44 -6.16 9.11
C CYS A 309 9.20 -7.48 8.87
N ASN A 310 10.53 -7.43 8.71
CA ASN A 310 11.38 -8.62 8.48
C ASN A 310 12.00 -9.19 9.77
N GLU A 311 11.64 -8.67 10.94
CA GLU A 311 12.09 -9.22 12.23
C GLU A 311 11.28 -10.50 12.53
N GLY A 312 11.99 -11.62 12.63
CA GLY A 312 11.43 -12.97 12.43
C GLY A 312 10.16 -13.33 13.22
N VAL A 313 9.46 -14.35 12.71
CA VAL A 313 8.23 -14.98 13.24
C VAL A 313 8.20 -15.07 14.78
N PHE A 314 9.34 -15.34 15.43
CA PHE A 314 9.45 -15.44 16.89
C PHE A 314 9.12 -14.14 17.65
N ASN A 315 9.50 -12.95 17.14
CA ASN A 315 9.14 -11.67 17.76
C ASN A 315 7.63 -11.36 17.62
N SER A 316 7.00 -11.85 16.55
CA SER A 316 5.56 -11.67 16.32
C SER A 316 4.71 -12.61 17.19
N ILE A 317 5.23 -13.77 17.59
CA ILE A 317 4.55 -14.73 18.48
C ILE A 317 4.63 -14.29 19.95
N THR A 318 5.76 -13.72 20.37
CA THR A 318 5.96 -13.22 21.75
C THR A 318 5.09 -12.01 22.05
N LEU A 319 4.88 -11.11 21.08
CA LEU A 319 4.01 -9.93 21.22
C LEU A 319 2.50 -10.28 21.27
N GLU A 320 2.09 -11.45 20.80
CA GLU A 320 0.68 -11.90 20.79
C GLU A 320 0.41 -12.98 21.87
N LYS A 321 1.12 -12.92 23.00
CA LYS A 321 0.92 -13.81 24.17
C LYS A 321 0.90 -15.31 23.80
N GLY A 322 1.72 -15.73 22.83
CA GLY A 322 1.86 -17.14 22.45
C GLY A 322 0.88 -17.66 21.40
N SER A 323 0.03 -16.82 20.79
CA SER A 323 -0.86 -17.28 19.70
C SER A 323 -0.12 -17.42 18.37
N LEU A 324 0.25 -18.66 18.01
CA LEU A 324 0.95 -19.00 16.76
C LEU A 324 0.21 -18.53 15.50
N PHE A 325 -1.12 -18.74 15.42
CA PHE A 325 -1.93 -18.33 14.26
C PHE A 325 -1.99 -16.82 14.09
N ARG A 326 -2.08 -16.06 15.20
CA ARG A 326 -2.11 -14.60 15.19
C ARG A 326 -0.73 -14.01 14.89
N GLY A 327 0.33 -14.64 15.40
CA GLY A 327 1.72 -14.32 15.08
C GLY A 327 2.05 -14.54 13.60
N ILE A 328 1.58 -15.64 12.99
CA ILE A 328 1.77 -15.94 11.56
C ILE A 328 0.96 -14.97 10.67
N LYS A 329 -0.30 -14.67 11.02
CA LYS A 329 -1.11 -13.69 10.28
C LYS A 329 -0.52 -12.28 10.33
N ARG A 330 0.03 -11.88 11.48
CA ARG A 330 0.70 -10.58 11.66
C ARG A 330 2.04 -10.52 10.94
N PHE A 331 2.81 -11.60 10.95
CA PHE A 331 4.08 -11.71 10.22
C PHE A 331 3.87 -11.63 8.70
N LEU A 332 2.95 -12.43 8.15
CA LEU A 332 2.65 -12.43 6.71
C LEU A 332 1.95 -11.15 6.22
N GLY A 333 1.28 -10.42 7.13
CA GLY A 333 0.56 -9.19 6.79
C GLY A 333 1.23 -7.90 7.29
N CYS A 334 2.46 -7.93 7.83
CA CYS A 334 3.05 -6.75 8.46
C CYS A 334 3.19 -5.59 7.47
N ASN A 335 3.73 -5.86 6.28
CA ASN A 335 3.81 -4.86 5.21
C ASN A 335 2.43 -4.33 4.85
N HIS A 336 1.45 -5.21 4.69
CA HIS A 336 0.07 -4.84 4.36
C HIS A 336 -0.61 -3.95 5.40
N ILE A 337 -0.26 -4.15 6.67
CA ILE A 337 -0.73 -3.38 7.84
C ILE A 337 -0.14 -1.97 7.88
N ARG A 338 1.08 -1.77 7.38
CA ARG A 338 1.78 -0.48 7.48
C ARG A 338 1.05 0.67 6.80
N SER A 339 0.28 0.40 5.74
CA SER A 339 -0.50 1.42 5.05
C SER A 339 -1.43 2.18 5.98
N TYR A 340 -2.21 1.48 6.82
CA TYR A 340 -3.09 2.14 7.78
C TYR A 340 -2.33 2.68 9.00
N GLU A 341 -1.20 2.08 9.42
CA GLU A 341 -0.38 2.63 10.50
C GLU A 341 0.18 4.01 10.10
N TYR A 342 0.74 4.13 8.89
CA TYR A 342 1.25 5.39 8.37
C TYR A 342 0.14 6.40 8.14
N PHE A 343 -1.01 5.98 7.59
CA PHE A 343 -2.15 6.87 7.39
C PHE A 343 -2.66 7.41 8.73
N ILE A 344 -2.84 6.55 9.74
CA ILE A 344 -3.29 6.96 11.07
C ILE A 344 -2.32 7.96 11.70
N GLU A 345 -1.00 7.73 11.60
CA GLU A 345 -0.01 8.70 12.08
C GLU A 345 -0.12 10.04 11.32
N SER A 346 -0.37 10.02 10.01
CA SER A 346 -0.45 11.23 9.18
C SER A 346 -1.60 12.18 9.52
N ILE A 347 -2.64 11.72 10.24
CA ILE A 347 -3.83 12.52 10.58
C ILE A 347 -3.46 13.70 11.49
N ASN A 348 -2.78 13.41 12.60
CA ASN A 348 -2.49 14.39 13.66
C ASN A 348 -0.98 14.67 13.79
N THR A 349 -0.17 14.34 12.79
CA THR A 349 1.28 14.55 12.85
C THR A 349 1.66 16.02 12.59
N ALA A 350 2.56 16.54 13.43
CA ALA A 350 3.26 17.80 13.17
C ALA A 350 4.42 17.61 12.18
N CYS A 351 4.81 16.37 11.88
CA CYS A 351 5.88 16.07 10.94
C CYS A 351 5.47 16.48 9.51
N PRO A 352 6.39 17.03 8.69
CA PRO A 352 6.08 17.38 7.30
C PRO A 352 5.49 16.20 6.50
N PHE A 353 6.06 15.01 6.71
CA PHE A 353 5.69 13.76 6.05
C PHE A 353 5.63 13.92 4.53
N LEU A 354 6.68 14.47 3.94
CA LEU A 354 6.73 14.76 2.50
C LEU A 354 6.98 13.49 1.70
N SER A 355 6.35 13.38 0.53
CA SER A 355 6.72 12.42 -0.50
C SER A 355 7.19 13.13 -1.76
N VAL A 356 8.08 12.49 -2.50
CA VAL A 356 8.74 13.05 -3.67
C VAL A 356 8.26 12.33 -4.92
N PRO A 357 7.65 13.03 -5.89
CA PRO A 357 7.35 12.42 -7.18
C PRO A 357 8.65 12.04 -7.89
N CYS A 358 8.74 10.79 -8.35
CA CYS A 358 9.93 10.29 -9.04
C CYS A 358 9.54 9.16 -9.99
N THR A 359 10.38 8.87 -10.98
CA THR A 359 10.08 7.78 -11.94
C THR A 359 10.36 6.39 -11.38
N SER A 360 11.18 6.27 -10.34
CA SER A 360 11.46 4.99 -9.67
C SER A 360 12.01 5.18 -8.27
N TRP A 361 11.84 4.16 -7.42
CA TRP A 361 12.42 4.10 -6.08
C TRP A 361 13.95 4.26 -6.08
N GLU A 362 14.65 3.62 -7.01
CA GLU A 362 16.12 3.68 -7.11
C GLU A 362 16.63 5.10 -7.40
N LYS A 363 15.96 5.83 -8.30
CA LYS A 363 16.28 7.25 -8.59
C LYS A 363 15.98 8.17 -7.41
N PHE A 364 15.00 7.82 -6.57
CA PHE A 364 14.77 8.53 -5.33
C PHE A 364 15.90 8.23 -4.32
N GLN A 365 16.26 6.96 -4.13
CA GLN A 365 17.33 6.54 -3.20
C GLN A 365 18.71 7.12 -3.54
N ASN A 366 19.03 7.27 -4.84
CA ASN A 366 20.31 7.84 -5.26
C ASN A 366 20.32 9.38 -5.29
N GLY A 367 19.20 10.03 -4.94
CA GLY A 367 19.09 11.49 -4.86
C GLY A 367 18.87 12.20 -6.19
N SER A 368 18.49 11.47 -7.26
CA SER A 368 18.13 12.07 -8.56
C SER A 368 16.82 12.86 -8.49
N CYS A 369 15.89 12.45 -7.62
CA CYS A 369 14.65 13.17 -7.32
C CYS A 369 14.75 13.72 -5.89
N PHE A 370 15.26 14.94 -5.72
CA PHE A 370 15.49 15.53 -4.39
C PHE A 370 15.34 17.06 -4.42
N ASP A 371 14.25 17.52 -5.02
CA ASP A 371 13.86 18.92 -5.04
C ASP A 371 12.35 19.02 -4.82
N CYS A 372 11.95 19.88 -3.89
CA CYS A 372 10.55 20.18 -3.58
C CYS A 372 10.22 21.67 -3.77
N VAL A 373 11.19 22.47 -4.27
CA VAL A 373 11.01 23.90 -4.54
C VAL A 373 10.42 24.08 -5.94
N GLU A 374 11.11 23.55 -6.96
CA GLU A 374 10.65 23.60 -8.35
C GLU A 374 9.59 22.52 -8.65
N GLN A 375 9.61 21.44 -7.89
CA GLN A 375 8.69 20.31 -8.02
C GLN A 375 7.76 20.26 -6.80
N HIS A 376 6.45 20.27 -7.03
CA HIS A 376 5.50 20.16 -5.90
C HIS A 376 5.54 18.76 -5.28
N CYS A 377 6.07 18.66 -4.06
CA CYS A 377 6.06 17.44 -3.24
C CYS A 377 4.78 17.38 -2.39
N PRO A 378 3.91 16.38 -2.60
CA PRO A 378 2.68 16.28 -1.80
C PRO A 378 2.99 15.80 -0.39
N ARG A 379 2.14 16.20 0.57
CA ARG A 379 2.14 15.58 1.90
C ARG A 379 1.59 14.17 1.80
N PHE A 380 2.20 13.26 2.53
CA PHE A 380 1.79 11.86 2.61
C PHE A 380 0.52 11.70 3.47
N GLY A 381 -0.36 10.78 3.05
CA GLY A 381 -1.49 10.31 3.86
C GLY A 381 -2.68 11.29 3.92
N PHE A 382 -3.22 11.50 5.12
CA PHE A 382 -4.46 12.26 5.35
C PHE A 382 -4.37 13.70 4.84
N ASN A 383 -3.22 14.35 5.02
CA ASN A 383 -3.00 15.74 4.62
C ASN A 383 -2.63 15.92 3.14
N ALA A 384 -2.64 14.84 2.34
CA ALA A 384 -2.46 14.94 0.89
C ALA A 384 -3.53 15.85 0.28
N GLN A 385 -3.12 16.70 -0.65
CA GLN A 385 -3.99 17.65 -1.37
C GLN A 385 -4.02 17.30 -2.85
N PRO A 386 -5.12 17.59 -3.56
CA PRO A 386 -5.18 17.43 -5.01
C PRO A 386 -4.16 18.34 -5.69
N GLY A 387 -3.37 17.78 -6.60
CA GLY A 387 -2.48 18.52 -7.50
C GLY A 387 -2.92 18.36 -8.95
N ASN A 388 -2.30 19.13 -9.87
CA ASN A 388 -2.58 19.06 -11.31
C ASN A 388 -1.87 17.89 -12.02
N TYR A 389 -1.57 16.79 -11.32
CA TYR A 389 -0.81 15.67 -11.86
C TYR A 389 -1.26 14.31 -11.30
N HIS A 390 -1.17 13.28 -12.13
CA HIS A 390 -1.13 11.89 -11.67
C HIS A 390 0.32 11.53 -11.34
N ALA A 391 0.62 11.13 -10.11
CA ALA A 391 2.00 10.85 -9.72
C ALA A 391 2.17 9.65 -8.80
N SER A 392 3.18 8.84 -9.13
CA SER A 392 3.85 7.96 -8.20
C SER A 392 4.86 8.75 -7.38
N THR A 393 4.75 8.67 -6.06
CA THR A 393 5.62 9.39 -5.12
C THR A 393 6.28 8.44 -4.14
N TYR A 394 7.48 8.77 -3.71
CA TYR A 394 8.30 7.95 -2.83
C TYR A 394 8.69 8.71 -1.58
N LEU A 395 8.84 7.98 -0.48
CA LEU A 395 9.34 8.47 0.79
C LEU A 395 9.94 7.30 1.57
N MET A 396 10.74 7.60 2.57
CA MET A 396 11.28 6.67 3.55
C MET A 396 10.62 6.91 4.91
N THR A 397 10.38 5.82 5.64
CA THR A 397 9.81 5.88 6.99
C THR A 397 10.69 5.15 7.99
N GLY A 398 10.50 5.41 9.28
CA GLY A 398 11.11 4.65 10.36
C GLY A 398 10.55 3.23 10.49
N ARG A 399 11.25 2.40 11.27
CA ARG A 399 10.85 1.02 11.61
C ARG A 399 9.78 0.93 12.70
N GLU A 400 9.70 1.93 13.56
CA GLU A 400 8.80 1.98 14.72
C GLU A 400 8.09 3.33 14.76
N LYS A 401 6.99 3.41 15.51
CA LYS A 401 6.25 4.67 15.70
C LYS A 401 7.13 5.61 16.55
N SER A 402 7.36 6.87 16.18
CA SER A 402 6.86 7.64 15.03
C SER A 402 7.54 7.25 13.71
N PHE A 403 6.75 6.87 12.71
CA PHE A 403 7.23 6.45 11.40
C PHE A 403 7.71 7.61 10.54
N CYS A 404 7.20 8.82 10.75
CA CYS A 404 7.61 9.97 9.97
C CYS A 404 9.10 10.28 10.16
N LYS A 405 9.81 10.48 9.05
CA LYS A 405 11.23 10.84 9.01
C LYS A 405 11.45 12.01 8.06
N ALA A 406 12.49 12.78 8.32
CA ALA A 406 13.07 13.70 7.34
C ALA A 406 14.00 12.96 6.38
N HIS A 407 14.19 13.50 5.19
CA HIS A 407 15.06 12.93 4.18
C HIS A 407 16.31 13.79 4.04
N TYR A 408 17.47 13.12 4.09
CA TYR A 408 18.77 13.75 3.93
C TYR A 408 19.47 13.16 2.71
N ARG A 409 19.81 13.99 1.73
CA ARG A 409 20.71 13.61 0.64
C ARG A 409 22.13 13.87 1.10
N VAL A 410 22.88 12.80 1.26
CA VAL A 410 24.27 12.82 1.72
C VAL A 410 25.19 12.46 0.58
N THR A 411 26.18 13.30 0.33
CA THR A 411 27.23 13.10 -0.65
C THR A 411 28.57 13.09 0.05
N ILE A 412 29.28 11.96 0.02
CA ILE A 412 30.64 11.83 0.58
C ILE A 412 31.66 11.79 -0.55
N ILE A 413 32.74 12.55 -0.39
CA ILE A 413 33.92 12.52 -1.26
C ILE A 413 35.06 11.85 -0.49
N ILE A 414 35.55 10.72 -1.01
CA ILE A 414 36.70 10.02 -0.45
C ILE A 414 37.98 10.77 -0.85
N SER A 415 38.89 10.99 0.11
CA SER A 415 40.11 11.78 -0.09
C SER A 415 41.00 11.24 -1.22
N LYS A 416 41.73 12.14 -1.90
CA LYS A 416 42.80 11.84 -2.87
C LYS A 416 44.19 12.22 -2.35
N THR A 417 44.36 12.44 -1.04
CA THR A 417 45.68 12.70 -0.46
C THR A 417 46.64 11.54 -0.72
N ASN A 418 47.95 11.81 -0.75
CA ASN A 418 48.97 10.78 -0.93
C ASN A 418 48.85 9.64 0.10
N GLU A 419 48.49 9.99 1.35
CA GLU A 419 48.19 9.02 2.41
C GLU A 419 47.00 8.11 2.06
N SER A 420 45.92 8.67 1.52
CA SER A 420 44.75 7.90 1.11
C SER A 420 45.05 7.01 -0.09
N LEU A 421 45.79 7.52 -1.07
CA LEU A 421 46.21 6.75 -2.24
C LEU A 421 47.16 5.61 -1.86
N SER A 422 48.09 5.88 -0.94
CA SER A 422 49.02 4.87 -0.42
C SER A 422 48.34 3.83 0.46
N TYR A 423 47.30 4.20 1.22
CA TYR A 423 46.53 3.25 2.04
C TYR A 423 45.62 2.35 1.17
N GLY A 424 45.09 2.89 0.08
CA GLY A 424 44.14 2.18 -0.80
C GLY A 424 42.69 2.31 -0.32
N GLY A 425 41.78 1.59 -0.97
CA GLY A 425 40.37 1.56 -0.57
C GLY A 425 40.13 0.67 0.64
N GLU A 426 39.01 0.90 1.33
CA GLU A 426 38.63 0.14 2.53
C GLU A 426 37.16 -0.29 2.50
N VAL A 427 36.85 -1.40 3.17
CA VAL A 427 35.49 -1.94 3.28
C VAL A 427 34.88 -1.59 4.64
N GLY A 428 33.69 -1.02 4.64
CA GLY A 428 32.97 -0.66 5.87
C GLY A 428 31.72 0.15 5.59
N MET A 429 31.22 0.87 6.60
CA MET A 429 30.02 1.69 6.47
C MET A 429 30.25 3.07 7.07
N PHE A 430 29.77 4.11 6.40
CA PHE A 430 29.65 5.42 7.00
C PHE A 430 28.35 5.51 7.79
N VAL A 431 28.47 5.85 9.06
CA VAL A 431 27.35 6.09 9.96
C VAL A 431 27.40 7.55 10.40
N ILE A 432 26.30 8.27 10.27
CA ILE A 432 26.24 9.68 10.62
C ILE A 432 25.17 9.97 11.68
N ARG A 433 25.34 11.07 12.42
CA ARG A 433 24.27 11.78 13.11
C ARG A 433 24.23 13.21 12.63
N VAL A 434 23.03 13.69 12.34
CA VAL A 434 22.79 15.05 11.88
C VAL A 434 22.41 15.89 13.08
N ILE A 435 23.05 17.05 13.21
CA ILE A 435 22.87 17.96 14.33
C ILE A 435 22.21 19.23 13.78
N GLY A 436 21.05 19.54 14.33
CA GLY A 436 20.31 20.77 14.07
C GLY A 436 20.35 21.74 15.25
N PRO A 437 19.52 22.79 15.23
CA PRO A 437 19.58 23.87 16.19
C PRO A 437 19.29 23.39 17.62
N ASN A 438 19.88 24.09 18.60
CA ASN A 438 19.78 23.76 20.02
C ASN A 438 20.33 22.36 20.37
N GLY A 439 21.23 21.81 19.55
CA GLY A 439 21.84 20.50 19.77
C GLY A 439 20.90 19.33 19.53
N LYS A 440 19.79 19.52 18.80
CA LYS A 440 18.88 18.43 18.45
C LYS A 440 19.56 17.48 17.46
N THR A 441 19.63 16.20 17.79
CA THR A 441 20.35 15.20 16.98
C THR A 441 19.43 14.10 16.48
N THR A 442 19.75 13.55 15.31
CA THR A 442 19.15 12.29 14.86
C THR A 442 19.72 11.09 15.62
N GLU A 443 19.02 9.97 15.57
CA GLU A 443 19.64 8.66 15.77
C GLU A 443 20.80 8.41 14.78
N ARG A 444 21.59 7.35 15.01
CA ARG A 444 22.67 6.93 14.11
C ARG A 444 22.07 6.41 12.81
N MET A 445 22.45 7.02 11.69
CA MET A 445 21.97 6.67 10.36
C MET A 445 23.10 6.10 9.50
N SER A 446 22.94 4.88 9.01
CA SER A 446 23.91 4.28 8.09
C SER A 446 23.65 4.73 6.65
N LEU A 447 24.70 5.09 5.92
CA LEU A 447 24.63 5.42 4.50
C LEU A 447 24.46 4.18 3.61
N SER A 448 24.72 2.99 4.15
CA SER A 448 24.51 1.72 3.46
C SER A 448 23.97 0.65 4.40
N GLU A 449 23.13 -0.24 3.87
CA GLU A 449 22.57 -1.37 4.64
C GLU A 449 23.65 -2.43 4.98
N HIS A 450 24.67 -2.54 4.13
CA HIS A 450 25.77 -3.47 4.26
C HIS A 450 27.10 -2.75 4.04
N SER A 451 28.20 -3.36 4.51
CA SER A 451 29.55 -2.88 4.25
C SER A 451 29.83 -2.80 2.75
N LYS A 452 30.38 -1.68 2.31
CA LYS A 452 30.77 -1.41 0.92
C LYS A 452 32.23 -1.05 0.85
N TYR A 453 32.83 -1.28 -0.32
CA TYR A 453 34.19 -0.86 -0.63
C TYR A 453 34.19 0.59 -1.13
N TYR A 454 35.08 1.40 -0.58
CA TYR A 454 35.23 2.82 -0.94
C TYR A 454 36.66 3.08 -1.41
N GLU A 455 36.79 3.52 -2.67
CA GLU A 455 38.08 3.83 -3.28
C GLU A 455 38.45 5.31 -3.11
N PRO A 456 39.75 5.63 -2.94
CA PRO A 456 40.23 7.01 -2.93
C PRO A 456 39.72 7.82 -4.13
N GLY A 457 39.19 9.02 -3.86
CA GLY A 457 38.72 9.92 -4.90
C GLY A 457 37.35 9.64 -5.51
N THR A 458 36.65 8.62 -5.02
CA THR A 458 35.26 8.34 -5.44
C THR A 458 34.26 9.24 -4.73
N LYS A 459 33.11 9.45 -5.39
CA LYS A 459 31.98 10.23 -4.89
C LYS A 459 30.78 9.30 -4.71
N HIS A 460 30.17 9.33 -3.53
CA HIS A 460 29.01 8.49 -3.19
C HIS A 460 27.86 9.36 -2.75
N THR A 461 26.67 9.18 -3.33
CA THR A 461 25.46 9.93 -2.98
C THR A 461 24.33 8.98 -2.63
N VAL A 462 23.64 9.26 -1.53
CA VAL A 462 22.51 8.46 -1.05
C VAL A 462 21.51 9.35 -0.32
N VAL A 463 20.23 9.00 -0.42
CA VAL A 463 19.16 9.55 0.41
C VAL A 463 18.90 8.61 1.58
N ILE A 464 18.89 9.15 2.78
CA ILE A 464 18.64 8.39 4.01
C ILE A 464 17.54 9.05 4.87
N PRO A 465 16.72 8.25 5.57
CA PRO A 465 15.74 8.77 6.51
C PRO A 465 16.38 9.06 7.88
N GLY A 466 15.98 10.15 8.51
CA GLY A 466 16.41 10.53 9.85
C GLY A 466 15.35 11.27 10.64
N ASP A 467 15.62 11.51 11.93
CA ASP A 467 14.73 12.34 12.73
C ASP A 467 14.71 13.79 12.21
N VAL A 468 13.60 14.47 12.41
CA VAL A 468 13.42 15.86 11.97
C VAL A 468 14.18 16.79 12.93
N VAL A 469 15.38 17.25 12.56
CA VAL A 469 16.21 18.11 13.44
C VAL A 469 16.14 19.61 13.13
N GLY A 470 15.53 20.01 12.01
CA GLY A 470 15.55 21.40 11.55
C GLY A 470 16.65 21.64 10.51
N LYS A 471 17.11 22.89 10.40
CA LYS A 471 18.24 23.24 9.53
C LYS A 471 19.50 22.54 10.04
N VAL A 472 20.20 21.83 9.16
CA VAL A 472 21.44 21.14 9.53
C VAL A 472 22.55 22.16 9.85
N GLU A 473 23.23 21.97 10.98
CA GLU A 473 24.35 22.81 11.44
C GLU A 473 25.69 22.05 11.46
N ALA A 474 25.67 20.76 11.77
CA ALA A 474 26.87 19.91 11.83
C ALA A 474 26.52 18.43 11.60
N VAL A 475 27.57 17.62 11.35
CA VAL A 475 27.44 16.17 11.20
C VAL A 475 28.50 15.46 12.04
N GLU A 476 28.07 14.54 12.90
CA GLU A 476 28.97 13.55 13.50
C GLU A 476 29.07 12.37 12.53
N ILE A 477 30.27 11.97 12.12
CA ILE A 477 30.50 10.82 11.24
C ILE A 477 31.32 9.75 11.97
N THR A 478 31.04 8.49 11.68
CA THR A 478 31.80 7.34 12.17
C THR A 478 32.04 6.38 11.01
N TRP A 479 33.29 5.92 10.87
CA TRP A 479 33.61 4.77 10.00
C TRP A 479 33.35 3.49 10.78
N ASP A 480 32.18 2.87 10.58
CA ASP A 480 31.82 1.63 11.25
C ASP A 480 32.46 0.44 10.52
N TYR A 481 33.29 -0.29 11.24
CA TYR A 481 34.00 -1.46 10.72
C TYR A 481 33.65 -2.69 11.55
N GLN A 482 33.10 -3.71 10.87
CA GLN A 482 32.79 -5.00 11.46
C GLN A 482 33.62 -6.10 10.80
N THR A 483 34.35 -6.85 11.62
CA THR A 483 35.10 -8.03 11.18
C THR A 483 34.13 -9.18 10.90
N SER A 484 34.16 -9.73 9.70
CA SER A 484 33.37 -10.92 9.33
C SER A 484 34.20 -12.18 9.46
N MET A 485 33.71 -13.15 10.23
CA MET A 485 34.34 -14.48 10.39
C MET A 485 34.44 -15.27 9.08
N PHE A 486 33.64 -14.91 8.06
CA PHE A 486 33.57 -15.63 6.78
C PHE A 486 34.16 -14.86 5.60
N ASN A 487 34.59 -13.60 5.80
CA ASN A 487 35.28 -12.81 4.78
C ASN A 487 36.70 -12.45 5.24
N PRO A 488 37.73 -13.20 4.81
CA PRO A 488 39.12 -12.98 5.24
C PRO A 488 39.66 -11.60 4.85
N LEU A 489 39.07 -10.92 3.85
CA LEU A 489 39.45 -9.55 3.47
C LEU A 489 39.12 -8.52 4.58
N THR A 490 38.27 -8.88 5.55
CA THR A 490 37.88 -8.03 6.69
C THR A 490 38.70 -8.29 7.97
N TRP A 491 39.71 -9.16 7.90
CA TRP A 491 40.55 -9.47 9.06
C TRP A 491 41.72 -8.49 9.12
N ARG A 492 41.65 -7.53 10.04
CA ARG A 492 42.72 -6.56 10.30
C ARG A 492 43.33 -6.85 11.67
N LEU A 493 44.28 -7.79 11.71
CA LEU A 493 44.86 -8.32 12.96
C LEU A 493 45.92 -7.43 13.61
N LEU A 494 46.49 -6.47 12.85
CA LEU A 494 47.64 -5.67 13.28
C LEU A 494 47.41 -4.15 13.23
N HIS A 495 46.34 -3.69 12.58
CA HIS A 495 46.06 -2.25 12.40
C HIS A 495 44.57 -1.96 12.53
N LYS A 496 44.23 -0.82 13.15
CA LYS A 496 42.86 -0.30 13.12
C LYS A 496 42.53 0.18 11.70
N PRO A 497 41.43 -0.30 11.08
CA PRO A 497 40.98 0.16 9.78
C PRO A 497 40.74 1.67 9.78
N LYS A 498 41.01 2.32 8.64
CA LYS A 498 40.83 3.76 8.46
C LYS A 498 40.12 4.05 7.14
N ALA A 499 39.35 5.13 7.13
CA ALA A 499 38.82 5.73 5.91
C ALA A 499 39.31 7.17 5.80
N TYR A 500 39.43 7.70 4.59
CA TYR A 500 39.83 9.09 4.37
C TYR A 500 38.72 9.85 3.66
N ILE A 501 38.23 10.91 4.28
CA ILE A 501 37.16 11.74 3.75
C ILE A 501 37.67 13.16 3.49
N ASP A 502 37.32 13.69 2.33
CA ASP A 502 37.64 15.07 1.98
C ASP A 502 36.59 16.02 2.54
N SER A 503 35.33 15.75 2.18
CA SER A 503 34.17 16.51 2.58
C SER A 503 32.90 15.65 2.54
N LEU A 504 31.89 16.11 3.28
CA LEU A 504 30.54 15.58 3.25
C LEU A 504 29.58 16.73 2.99
N THR A 505 28.82 16.64 1.90
CA THR A 505 27.71 17.57 1.62
C THR A 505 26.41 16.91 2.05
N ILE A 506 25.60 17.62 2.82
CA ILE A 506 24.29 17.14 3.27
C ILE A 506 23.21 18.17 2.96
N LYS A 507 22.15 17.71 2.30
CA LYS A 507 20.95 18.50 2.01
C LYS A 507 19.73 17.91 2.70
N SER A 508 19.01 18.72 3.47
CA SER A 508 17.70 18.35 4.02
C SER A 508 16.60 18.70 3.01
N LEU A 509 15.74 17.73 2.70
CA LEU A 509 14.61 17.93 1.79
C LEU A 509 13.56 18.86 2.42
N GLU A 510 13.17 18.58 3.65
CA GLU A 510 12.07 19.25 4.34
C GLU A 510 12.38 20.70 4.74
N PHE A 511 13.66 21.03 4.95
CA PHE A 511 14.10 22.36 5.37
C PHE A 511 14.84 23.15 4.28
N HIS A 512 15.02 22.55 3.10
CA HIS A 512 15.68 23.16 1.94
C HIS A 512 17.06 23.77 2.26
N ASN A 513 17.79 23.17 3.20
CA ASN A 513 19.13 23.62 3.58
C ASN A 513 20.17 22.61 3.10
N GLU A 514 21.29 23.11 2.58
CA GLU A 514 22.44 22.33 2.13
C GLU A 514 23.69 22.92 2.74
N ILE A 515 24.53 22.08 3.36
CA ILE A 515 25.81 22.47 3.94
C ILE A 515 26.90 21.50 3.49
N THR A 516 28.14 21.99 3.39
CA THR A 516 29.31 21.13 3.17
C THR A 516 30.22 21.20 4.38
N VAL A 517 30.44 20.05 5.00
CA VAL A 517 31.17 19.93 6.26
C VAL A 517 32.45 19.12 6.08
N CYS A 518 33.50 19.52 6.80
CA CYS A 518 34.83 18.92 6.70
C CYS A 518 35.39 18.55 8.07
N PRO A 519 36.35 17.61 8.13
CA PRO A 519 37.01 17.25 9.38
C PRO A 519 37.98 18.33 9.85
N ALA A 520 38.07 18.56 11.16
CA ALA A 520 38.82 19.69 11.75
C ALA A 520 40.36 19.62 11.59
N ASN A 521 40.95 18.44 11.76
CA ASN A 521 42.41 18.29 11.87
C ASN A 521 42.99 17.38 10.78
N THR A 522 42.46 16.17 10.68
CA THR A 522 42.92 15.13 9.76
C THR A 522 41.76 14.69 8.90
N LYS A 523 42.02 14.41 7.61
CA LYS A 523 41.06 13.80 6.69
C LYS A 523 40.77 12.32 7.02
N THR A 524 41.30 11.81 8.13
CA THR A 524 41.30 10.39 8.48
C THR A 524 40.25 10.09 9.53
N LEU A 525 39.37 9.15 9.23
CA LEU A 525 38.45 8.51 10.15
C LEU A 525 39.04 7.19 10.61
N VAL A 526 39.30 7.06 11.91
CA VAL A 526 39.68 5.79 12.53
C VAL A 526 38.42 4.98 12.78
N ALA A 527 38.47 3.67 12.52
CA ALA A 527 37.32 2.79 12.70
C ALA A 527 36.71 2.91 14.10
N ASN A 528 35.39 3.05 14.13
CA ASN A 528 34.54 3.12 15.32
C ASN A 528 34.82 4.32 16.25
N GLU A 529 35.57 5.32 15.77
CA GLU A 529 35.83 6.57 16.48
C GLU A 529 35.03 7.71 15.80
N PRO A 530 34.05 8.32 16.50
CA PRO A 530 33.24 9.39 15.92
C PRO A 530 34.05 10.68 15.77
N GLN A 531 33.83 11.39 14.67
CA GLN A 531 34.45 12.68 14.39
C GLN A 531 33.38 13.71 14.02
N MET A 532 33.53 14.92 14.54
CA MET A 532 32.68 16.05 14.22
C MET A 532 33.13 16.74 12.93
N LEU A 533 32.19 16.90 12.00
CA LEU A 533 32.35 17.68 10.77
C LEU A 533 31.53 18.97 10.87
N LYS A 534 32.15 20.07 10.47
CA LYS A 534 31.53 21.41 10.44
C LYS A 534 31.96 22.18 9.20
N GLU A 535 31.18 23.19 8.82
CA GLU A 535 31.49 24.04 7.65
C GLU A 535 32.76 24.86 7.86
N GLU A 536 32.99 25.36 9.08
CA GLU A 536 34.18 26.15 9.45
C GLU A 536 35.50 25.41 9.18
N ASN A 537 35.50 24.08 9.23
CA ASN A 537 36.67 23.25 8.97
C ASN A 537 37.03 23.14 7.48
N CYS A 538 36.10 23.47 6.56
CA CYS A 538 36.36 23.33 5.13
C CYS A 538 37.36 24.36 4.61
N GLN A 539 37.39 25.56 5.20
CA GLN A 539 38.28 26.65 4.81
C GLN A 539 39.76 26.35 5.11
N TYR A 540 40.05 25.55 6.13
CA TYR A 540 41.42 25.13 6.46
C TYR A 540 42.01 24.10 5.48
N SER A 541 41.17 23.44 4.67
CA SER A 541 41.64 22.39 3.75
C SER A 541 42.31 22.93 2.48
N GLU A 542 42.03 24.18 2.08
CA GLU A 542 42.67 24.84 0.93
C GLU A 542 44.05 25.43 1.29
N LEU A 543 44.26 25.84 2.55
CA LEU A 543 45.53 26.43 3.00
C LEU A 543 46.67 25.42 3.11
N ASN A 544 46.37 24.11 3.17
CA ASN A 544 47.39 23.06 3.19
C ASN A 544 47.86 22.62 1.79
N PHE A 545 47.40 23.28 0.72
CA PHE A 545 47.90 23.05 -0.66
C PHE A 545 48.99 24.04 -1.09
N VAL A 546 49.31 25.05 -0.27
CA VAL A 546 50.35 26.07 -0.56
C VAL A 546 51.44 26.05 0.51
N ALA A 547 51.99 24.88 0.81
CA ALA A 547 53.26 24.76 1.52
C ALA A 547 53.83 23.35 1.36
N THR A 548 54.47 23.08 0.23
CA THR A 548 55.65 22.19 0.09
C THR A 548 56.31 22.47 -1.24
#